data_AF-A0A101LDC0-F1
#
_entry.id   AF-A0A101LDC0-F1
#
_cell.length_a   1.000
_cell.length_b   1.000
_cell.length_c   1.000
_cell.angle_alpha   90.00
_cell.angle_beta   90.00
_cell.angle_gamma   90.00
#
_symmetry.space_group_name_H-M   'P 1'
#
loop_
_entity.id
_entity.type
_entity.pdbx_description
1 polymer ?
#
loop_
_entity_poly.entity_id
_entity_poly.type
_entity_poly.pdbx_seq_one_letter_code
_entity_poly.pdbx_strand_id
1 'polypeptide(L)'
;MLTPEETVFTAFGLGSQALLVAYFAARRWRPPLADRFGWLAYGATGLGLPLGLWFLAGEQSWRLFGGPLLLGCWAVFGSYLDLWRRVEWRSPPRFALLVPYVALYFWAQMFLWWPLWDLQRGAWTVFLVLFSVNTALNLSGHVRRPGPRRVSRTD
;
A
#
# COMPACT_ATOMS: atom_id res chain seq x y z
N MET A 1 10.74 -7.23 25.72
CA MET A 1 9.74 -8.08 25.06
C MET A 1 8.63 -7.17 24.60
N LEU A 2 8.04 -7.41 23.43
CA LEU A 2 6.94 -6.57 22.94
C LEU A 2 5.68 -6.79 23.77
N THR A 3 4.87 -5.75 23.97
CA THR A 3 3.50 -5.92 24.50
C THR A 3 2.62 -6.64 23.47
N PRO A 4 1.43 -7.14 23.86
CA PRO A 4 0.48 -7.70 22.90
C PRO A 4 0.12 -6.72 21.77
N GLU A 5 -0.10 -5.45 22.09
CA GLU A 5 -0.45 -4.38 21.14
C GLU A 5 0.69 -4.11 20.16
N GLU A 6 1.93 -4.01 20.65
CA GLU A 6 3.13 -3.84 19.83
C GLU A 6 3.36 -5.06 18.92
N THR A 7 3.06 -6.26 19.41
CA THR A 7 3.12 -7.49 18.61
C THR A 7 2.11 -7.46 17.47
N VAL A 8 0.86 -7.09 17.76
CA VAL A 8 -0.20 -6.96 16.75
C VAL A 8 0.14 -5.87 15.73
N PHE A 9 0.63 -4.70 16.18
CA PHE A 9 1.09 -3.62 15.30
C PHE A 9 2.21 -4.10 14.36
N THR A 10 3.22 -4.78 14.91
CA THR A 10 4.36 -5.29 14.14
C THR A 10 3.91 -6.34 13.11
N ALA A 11 3.07 -7.28 13.52
CA ALA A 11 2.51 -8.30 12.63
C ALA A 11 1.66 -7.69 11.51
N PHE A 12 0.82 -6.71 11.83
CA PHE A 12 0.01 -5.99 10.84
C PHE A 12 0.88 -5.20 9.85
N GLY A 13 1.88 -4.46 10.35
CA GLY A 13 2.80 -3.68 9.51
C GLY A 13 3.57 -4.56 8.53
N LEU A 14 4.19 -5.64 8.99
CA LEU A 14 4.92 -6.57 8.13
C LEU A 14 4.00 -7.36 7.20
N GLY A 15 2.87 -7.85 7.70
CA GLY A 15 1.90 -8.61 6.92
C GLY A 15 1.28 -7.80 5.79
N SER A 16 0.89 -6.55 6.07
CA SER A 16 0.37 -5.64 5.06
C SER A 16 1.41 -5.30 4.00
N GLN A 17 2.68 -5.09 4.39
CA GLN A 17 3.74 -4.87 3.40
C GLN A 17 4.03 -6.09 2.53
N ALA A 18 4.13 -7.28 3.12
CA ALA A 18 4.32 -8.51 2.36
C ALA A 18 3.18 -8.74 1.35
N LEU A 19 1.94 -8.45 1.76
CA LEU A 19 0.77 -8.53 0.90
C LEU A 19 0.84 -7.53 -0.26
N LEU A 20 1.25 -6.28 -0.01
CA LEU A 20 1.43 -5.27 -1.04
C LEU A 20 2.51 -5.67 -2.05
N VAL A 21 3.67 -6.16 -1.57
CA VAL A 21 4.72 -6.72 -2.45
C VAL A 21 4.13 -7.82 -3.35
N ALA A 22 3.38 -8.76 -2.78
CA ALA A 22 2.75 -9.84 -3.54
C ALA A 22 1.74 -9.31 -4.57
N TYR A 23 0.94 -8.30 -4.20
CA TYR A 23 0.00 -7.65 -5.12
C TYR A 23 0.70 -6.99 -6.31
N PHE A 24 1.74 -6.18 -6.07
CA PHE A 24 2.47 -5.51 -7.16
C PHE A 24 3.29 -6.49 -8.01
N ALA A 25 3.82 -7.55 -7.41
CA ALA A 25 4.44 -8.65 -8.12
C ALA A 25 3.43 -9.35 -9.06
N ALA A 26 2.24 -9.67 -8.56
CA ALA A 26 1.17 -10.26 -9.36
C ALA A 26 0.73 -9.32 -10.49
N ARG A 27 0.56 -8.02 -10.22
CA ARG A 27 0.23 -7.01 -11.23
C ARG A 27 1.27 -6.94 -12.35
N ARG A 28 2.55 -7.13 -12.03
CA ARG A 28 3.64 -7.12 -13.01
C ARG A 28 3.72 -8.39 -13.85
N TRP A 29 3.62 -9.55 -13.20
CA TRP A 29 3.96 -10.84 -13.84
C TRP A 29 2.75 -11.69 -14.22
N ARG A 30 1.60 -11.49 -13.57
CA ARG A 30 0.35 -12.23 -13.81
C ARG A 30 -0.86 -11.30 -13.74
N PRO A 31 -1.05 -10.39 -14.71
CA PRO A 31 -2.14 -9.40 -14.69
C PRO A 31 -3.54 -9.98 -14.44
N PRO A 32 -3.93 -11.18 -14.93
CA PRO A 32 -5.25 -11.75 -14.61
C PRO A 32 -5.48 -12.04 -13.12
N LEU A 33 -4.41 -12.20 -12.33
CA LEU A 33 -4.51 -12.36 -10.89
C LEU A 33 -4.60 -11.03 -10.15
N ALA A 34 -4.23 -9.91 -10.79
CA ALA A 34 -4.18 -8.60 -10.16
C ALA A 34 -5.55 -8.16 -9.64
N ASP A 35 -6.64 -8.47 -10.36
CA ASP A 35 -7.99 -8.11 -9.94
C ASP A 35 -8.40 -8.83 -8.65
N ARG A 36 -8.08 -10.13 -8.54
CA ARG A 36 -8.33 -10.92 -7.33
C ARG A 36 -7.47 -10.46 -6.16
N PHE A 37 -6.19 -10.21 -6.41
CA PHE A 37 -5.29 -9.69 -5.38
C PHE A 37 -5.61 -8.25 -4.99
N GLY A 38 -6.24 -7.45 -5.84
CA GLY A 38 -6.66 -6.09 -5.51
C GLY A 38 -7.69 -6.07 -4.38
N TRP A 39 -8.69 -6.94 -4.44
CA TRP A 39 -9.65 -7.12 -3.35
C TRP A 39 -8.99 -7.60 -2.06
N LEU A 40 -8.05 -8.54 -2.15
CA LEU A 40 -7.32 -9.02 -0.98
C LEU A 40 -6.43 -7.93 -0.36
N ALA A 41 -5.68 -7.21 -1.18
CA ALA A 41 -4.80 -6.14 -0.74
C ALA A 41 -5.60 -5.05 -0.04
N TYR A 42 -6.66 -4.55 -0.68
CA TYR A 42 -7.51 -3.52 -0.08
C TYR A 42 -8.30 -4.02 1.14
N GLY A 43 -8.83 -5.25 1.12
CA GLY A 43 -9.57 -5.80 2.25
C GLY A 43 -8.69 -5.95 3.49
N ALA A 44 -7.52 -6.56 3.35
CA ALA A 44 -6.61 -6.77 4.47
C ALA A 44 -5.98 -5.47 4.98
N THR A 45 -5.57 -4.55 4.08
CA THR A 45 -5.06 -3.23 4.49
C THR A 45 -6.18 -2.36 5.08
N GLY A 46 -7.43 -2.54 4.65
CA GLY A 46 -8.63 -1.92 5.21
C GLY A 46 -8.89 -2.30 6.67
N LEU A 47 -8.45 -3.48 7.12
CA LEU A 47 -8.47 -3.85 8.56
C LEU A 47 -7.62 -2.91 9.43
N GLY A 48 -6.76 -2.07 8.83
CA GLY A 48 -6.07 -1.01 9.53
C GLY A 48 -6.99 0.00 10.20
N LEU A 49 -8.20 0.25 9.66
CA LEU A 49 -9.18 1.13 10.28
C LEU A 49 -9.66 0.61 11.65
N PRO A 50 -10.30 -0.58 11.74
CA PRO A 50 -10.74 -1.11 13.02
C PRO A 50 -9.55 -1.36 13.97
N LEU A 51 -8.40 -1.79 13.46
CA LEU A 51 -7.20 -1.98 14.29
C LEU A 51 -6.70 -0.66 14.89
N GLY A 52 -6.59 0.39 14.08
CA GLY A 52 -6.17 1.70 14.55
C GLY A 52 -7.16 2.32 15.52
N LEU A 53 -8.46 2.16 15.29
CA LEU A 53 -9.50 2.60 16.23
C LEU A 53 -9.45 1.84 17.55
N TRP A 54 -9.16 0.53 17.52
CA TRP A 54 -8.96 -0.27 18.73
C TRP A 54 -7.77 0.23 19.55
N PHE A 55 -6.62 0.50 18.92
CA PHE A 55 -5.47 1.10 19.60
C PHE A 55 -5.78 2.48 20.18
N LEU A 56 -6.51 3.33 19.43
CA LEU A 56 -6.91 4.64 19.90
C LEU A 56 -7.85 4.56 21.12
N ALA A 57 -8.84 3.66 21.08
CA ALA A 57 -9.77 3.44 22.19
C ALA A 57 -9.09 2.86 23.43
N GLY A 58 -8.01 2.10 23.25
CA GLY A 58 -7.13 1.61 24.33
C GLY A 58 -6.09 2.63 24.79
N GLU A 59 -6.25 3.92 24.44
CA GLU A 59 -5.34 5.03 24.80
C GLU A 59 -3.87 4.79 24.43
N GLN A 60 -3.63 3.98 23.40
CA GLN A 60 -2.28 3.68 22.95
C GLN A 60 -1.63 4.92 22.31
N SER A 61 -0.30 4.94 22.28
CA SER A 61 0.45 5.99 21.61
C SER A 61 0.05 6.11 20.13
N TRP A 62 0.07 7.34 19.58
CA TRP A 62 -0.13 7.60 18.15
C TRP A 62 0.82 6.80 17.25
N ARG A 63 1.98 6.41 17.80
CA ARG A 63 2.94 5.53 17.15
C ARG A 63 2.32 4.18 16.75
N LEU A 64 1.34 3.67 17.50
CA LEU A 64 0.67 2.41 17.19
C LEU A 64 -0.60 2.60 16.35
N PHE A 65 -1.41 3.63 16.61
CA PHE A 65 -2.67 3.78 15.86
C PHE A 65 -2.55 4.53 14.53
N GLY A 66 -1.57 5.43 14.37
CA GLY A 66 -1.50 6.33 13.22
C GLY A 66 -1.28 5.61 11.88
N GLY A 67 -0.37 4.65 11.84
CA GLY A 67 -0.07 3.84 10.65
C GLY A 67 -1.28 3.04 10.16
N PRO A 68 -1.90 2.20 11.01
CA PRO A 68 -3.11 1.46 10.67
C PRO A 68 -4.26 2.33 10.18
N LEU A 69 -4.55 3.47 10.84
CA LEU A 69 -5.62 4.37 10.42
C LEU A 69 -5.36 4.95 9.02
N LEU A 70 -4.15 5.46 8.77
CA LEU A 70 -3.78 6.00 7.46
C LEU A 70 -3.83 4.94 6.36
N LEU A 71 -3.34 3.72 6.65
CA LEU A 71 -3.37 2.62 5.70
C LEU A 71 -4.80 2.18 5.38
N GLY A 72 -5.66 2.12 6.39
CA GLY A 72 -7.07 1.79 6.22
C GLY A 72 -7.82 2.87 5.42
N CYS A 73 -7.57 4.16 5.68
CA CYS A 73 -8.09 5.27 4.86
C CYS A 73 -7.61 5.18 3.41
N TRP A 74 -6.33 4.88 3.18
CA TRP A 74 -5.79 4.62 1.85
C TRP A 74 -6.53 3.47 1.16
N ALA A 75 -6.77 2.37 1.89
CA ALA A 75 -7.43 1.19 1.34
C ALA A 75 -8.88 1.46 0.95
N VAL A 76 -9.62 2.21 1.78
CA VAL A 76 -10.98 2.66 1.46
C VAL A 76 -10.98 3.57 0.23
N PHE A 77 -10.11 4.56 0.19
CA PHE A 77 -10.00 5.48 -0.95
C PHE A 77 -9.63 4.74 -2.25
N GLY A 78 -8.65 3.85 -2.19
CA GLY A 78 -8.23 3.03 -3.32
C GLY A 78 -9.31 2.07 -3.80
N SER A 79 -10.01 1.39 -2.90
CA SER A 79 -11.14 0.52 -3.23
C SER A 79 -12.26 1.29 -3.92
N TYR A 80 -12.58 2.48 -3.40
CA TYR A 80 -13.60 3.34 -3.99
C TYR A 80 -13.25 3.72 -5.42
N LEU A 81 -12.00 4.12 -5.68
CA LEU A 81 -11.56 4.52 -7.02
C LEU A 81 -11.43 3.34 -7.99
N ASP A 82 -10.76 2.27 -7.57
CA ASP A 82 -10.35 1.17 -8.45
C ASP A 82 -11.43 0.10 -8.61
N LEU A 83 -12.16 -0.23 -7.55
CA LEU A 83 -13.11 -1.35 -7.54
C LEU A 83 -14.54 -0.89 -7.72
N TRP A 84 -14.95 0.15 -7.00
CA TRP A 84 -16.33 0.64 -7.02
C TRP A 84 -16.61 1.55 -8.21
N ARG A 85 -15.87 2.66 -8.34
CA ARG A 85 -16.09 3.65 -9.40
C ARG A 85 -15.35 3.34 -10.69
N ARG A 86 -14.31 2.51 -10.62
CA ARG A 86 -13.43 2.12 -11.76
C ARG A 86 -12.98 3.35 -12.57
N VAL A 87 -12.62 4.42 -11.87
CA VAL A 87 -12.17 5.65 -12.53
C VAL A 87 -10.79 5.41 -13.13
N GLU A 88 -10.57 5.74 -14.40
CA GLU A 88 -9.21 5.83 -14.91
C GLU A 88 -8.59 7.14 -14.40
N TRP A 89 -7.60 7.03 -13.51
CA TRP A 89 -6.95 8.18 -12.88
C TRP A 89 -5.42 8.14 -12.93
N ARG A 90 -4.86 7.05 -13.47
CA ARG A 90 -3.41 6.83 -13.56
C ARG A 90 -2.87 7.15 -14.95
N SER A 91 -3.65 6.91 -16.01
CA SER A 91 -3.25 7.21 -17.39
C SER A 91 -4.41 7.79 -18.23
N PRO A 92 -4.46 9.12 -18.46
CA PRO A 92 -3.52 10.14 -17.98
C PRO A 92 -3.65 10.41 -16.47
N PRO A 93 -2.58 10.93 -15.82
CA PRO A 93 -2.62 11.23 -14.39
C PRO A 93 -3.67 12.29 -14.03
N ARG A 94 -4.63 11.94 -13.17
CA ARG A 94 -5.58 12.90 -12.58
C ARG A 94 -5.06 13.31 -11.21
N PHE A 95 -4.28 14.40 -11.14
CA PHE A 95 -3.55 14.82 -9.94
C PHE A 95 -4.43 14.98 -8.68
N ALA A 96 -5.68 15.43 -8.84
CA ALA A 96 -6.64 15.54 -7.74
C ALA A 96 -6.96 14.19 -7.04
N LEU A 97 -6.73 13.06 -7.72
CA LEU A 97 -6.89 11.71 -7.16
C LEU A 97 -5.53 11.07 -6.86
N LEU A 98 -4.54 11.29 -7.75
CA LEU A 98 -3.21 10.70 -7.62
C LEU A 98 -2.45 11.23 -6.39
N VAL A 99 -2.47 12.54 -6.15
CA VAL A 99 -1.76 13.15 -5.00
C VAL A 99 -2.29 12.64 -3.67
N PRO A 100 -3.61 12.71 -3.35
CA PRO A 100 -4.10 12.20 -2.07
C PRO A 100 -3.89 10.69 -1.94
N TYR A 101 -4.03 9.91 -3.01
CA TYR A 101 -3.77 8.48 -2.97
C TYR A 101 -2.31 8.17 -2.60
N VAL A 102 -1.35 8.82 -3.27
CA VAL A 102 0.08 8.59 -3.02
C VAL A 102 0.49 9.14 -1.66
N ALA A 103 -0.04 10.28 -1.24
CA ALA A 103 0.23 10.86 0.07
C ALA A 103 -0.27 9.95 1.20
N LEU A 104 -1.53 9.49 1.13
CA LEU A 104 -2.09 8.54 2.11
C LEU A 104 -1.26 7.26 2.18
N TYR A 105 -0.89 6.71 1.02
CA TYR A 105 -0.05 5.53 0.95
C TYR A 105 1.31 5.77 1.63
N PHE A 106 2.03 6.79 1.20
CA PHE A 106 3.39 7.07 1.66
C PHE A 106 3.41 7.30 3.17
N TRP A 107 2.54 8.16 3.69
CA TRP A 107 2.47 8.46 5.12
C TRP A 107 2.03 7.25 5.95
N ALA A 108 1.09 6.44 5.45
CA ALA A 108 0.76 5.17 6.10
C ALA A 108 2.00 4.27 6.24
N GLN A 109 2.82 4.14 5.20
CA GLN A 109 4.04 3.35 5.26
C GLN A 109 5.05 3.92 6.26
N MET A 110 5.22 5.24 6.33
CA MET A 110 6.13 5.87 7.29
C MET A 110 5.69 5.64 8.73
N PHE A 111 4.38 5.77 9.01
CA PHE A 111 3.83 5.57 10.36
C PHE A 111 3.77 4.10 10.77
N LEU A 112 3.75 3.15 9.84
CA LEU A 112 3.96 1.73 10.14
C LEU A 112 5.44 1.41 10.37
N TRP A 113 6.35 2.12 9.70
CA TRP A 113 7.78 1.82 9.70
C TRP A 113 8.54 2.45 10.85
N TRP A 114 8.41 3.77 11.08
CA TRP A 114 9.19 4.50 12.07
C TRP A 114 9.11 3.94 13.49
N PRO A 115 7.92 3.58 14.01
CA PRO A 115 7.83 2.99 15.35
C PRO A 115 8.63 1.69 15.50
N LEU A 116 8.81 0.92 14.42
CA LEU A 116 9.57 -0.34 14.48
C LEU A 116 11.04 -0.13 14.86
N TRP A 117 11.59 1.08 14.69
CA TRP A 117 12.96 1.37 15.10
C TRP A 117 13.14 1.22 16.61
N ASP A 118 12.16 1.72 17.36
CA ASP A 118 12.13 1.68 18.82
C ASP A 118 11.60 0.32 19.33
N LEU A 119 10.61 -0.27 18.65
CA LEU A 119 9.98 -1.53 19.06
C LEU A 119 10.87 -2.75 18.78
N GLN A 120 11.31 -2.92 17.52
CA GLN A 120 12.06 -4.10 17.09
C GLN A 120 12.86 -3.79 15.81
N ARG A 121 14.16 -3.46 15.96
CA ARG A 121 15.05 -3.13 14.83
C ARG A 121 15.12 -4.19 13.73
N GLY A 122 14.95 -5.47 14.08
CA GLY A 122 14.83 -6.55 13.10
C GLY A 122 13.63 -6.36 12.17
N ALA A 123 12.45 -6.10 12.73
CA ALA A 123 11.24 -5.81 11.95
C ALA A 123 11.37 -4.53 11.13
N TRP A 124 12.02 -3.49 11.68
CA TRP A 124 12.30 -2.26 10.94
C TRP A 124 13.09 -2.53 9.65
N THR A 125 14.13 -3.36 9.73
CA THR A 125 14.95 -3.75 8.56
C THR A 125 14.14 -4.58 7.56
N VAL A 126 13.34 -5.54 8.03
CA VAL A 126 12.48 -6.35 7.15
C VAL A 126 11.48 -5.45 6.43
N PHE A 127 10.85 -4.51 7.14
CA PHE A 127 9.93 -3.54 6.56
C PHE A 127 10.60 -2.70 5.47
N LEU A 128 11.81 -2.19 5.73
CA LEU A 128 12.58 -1.41 4.75
C LEU A 128 12.83 -2.20 3.46
N VAL A 129 13.22 -3.47 3.58
CA VAL A 129 13.45 -4.34 2.41
C VAL A 129 12.16 -4.54 1.63
N LEU A 130 11.06 -4.89 2.31
CA LEU A 130 9.75 -5.08 1.68
C LEU A 130 9.27 -3.80 0.99
N PHE A 131 9.36 -2.65 1.67
CA PHE A 131 8.98 -1.35 1.13
C PHE A 131 9.80 -0.98 -0.12
N SER A 132 11.10 -1.27 -0.11
CA SER A 132 12.00 -1.01 -1.25
C SER A 132 11.62 -1.88 -2.46
N VAL A 133 11.40 -3.18 -2.24
CA VAL A 133 10.95 -4.11 -3.30
C VAL A 133 9.59 -3.69 -3.85
N ASN A 134 8.64 -3.40 -2.98
CA ASN A 134 7.32 -2.90 -3.34
C ASN A 134 7.39 -1.64 -4.21
N THR A 135 8.21 -0.67 -3.81
CA THR A 135 8.42 0.59 -4.55
C THR A 135 9.03 0.32 -5.92
N ALA A 136 10.05 -0.53 -6.00
CA ALA A 136 10.68 -0.90 -7.26
C ALA A 136 9.68 -1.59 -8.22
N LEU A 137 8.85 -2.50 -7.72
CA LEU A 137 7.82 -3.18 -8.50
C LEU A 137 6.76 -2.20 -9.02
N ASN A 138 6.31 -1.27 -8.17
CA ASN A 138 5.30 -0.26 -8.53
C ASN A 138 5.82 0.69 -9.63
N LEU A 139 7.02 1.27 -9.43
CA LEU A 139 7.63 2.19 -10.41
C LEU A 139 7.95 1.49 -11.74
N SER A 140 8.46 0.27 -11.68
CA SER A 140 8.80 -0.49 -12.89
C SER A 140 7.58 -0.86 -13.75
N GLY A 141 6.36 -0.73 -13.21
CA GLY A 141 5.12 -0.89 -13.95
C GLY A 141 4.77 0.29 -14.86
N HIS A 142 5.33 1.48 -14.61
CA HIS A 142 5.02 2.69 -15.38
C HIS A 142 6.05 2.98 -16.50
N VAL A 143 7.21 2.32 -16.48
CA VAL A 143 8.34 2.63 -17.37
C VAL A 143 8.28 1.88 -18.73
N ARG A 144 7.28 1.03 -19.02
CA ARG A 144 7.17 0.35 -20.33
C ARG A 144 6.55 1.26 -21.42
N ARG A 145 7.50 1.94 -22.07
CA ARG A 145 7.66 2.74 -23.30
C ARG A 145 6.56 2.84 -24.39
N PRO A 146 6.53 3.98 -25.12
CA PRO A 146 5.75 4.17 -26.33
C PRO A 146 6.10 3.13 -27.39
N GLY A 147 5.08 2.44 -27.90
CA GLY A 147 5.21 1.61 -29.09
C GLY A 147 5.57 2.46 -30.31
N PRO A 148 6.25 1.89 -31.32
CA PRO A 148 6.57 2.61 -32.54
C PRO A 148 5.29 3.15 -33.17
N ARG A 149 5.24 4.46 -33.46
CA ARG A 149 4.20 5.02 -34.33
C ARG A 149 4.28 4.23 -35.64
N ARG A 150 3.29 3.38 -35.92
CA ARG A 150 3.07 2.91 -37.30
C ARG A 150 2.73 4.16 -38.10
N VAL A 151 3.72 4.69 -38.80
CA VAL A 151 3.48 5.60 -39.92
C VAL A 151 2.84 4.71 -40.99
N SER A 152 1.53 4.83 -41.15
CA SER A 152 0.85 4.27 -42.31
C SER A 152 1.41 4.99 -43.53
N ARG A 153 2.24 4.28 -44.31
CA ARG A 153 2.62 4.68 -45.66
C ARG A 153 1.36 4.58 -46.50
N THR A 154 0.80 5.72 -46.88
CA THR A 154 -0.19 5.81 -47.96
C THR A 154 0.60 5.83 -49.26
N ASP A 155 0.65 4.69 -49.92
CA ASP A 155 0.96 4.57 -51.35
C ASP A 155 -0.33 4.18 -52.06
#